data_AF-A0A7K4CB25-F1
#
_entry.id   AF-A0A7K4CB25-F1
#
_cell.length_a   1.000
_cell.length_b   1.000
_cell.length_c   1.000
_cell.angle_alpha   90.00
_cell.angle_beta   90.00
_cell.angle_gamma   90.00
#
_symmetry.space_group_name_H-M   'P 1'
#
loop_
_entity.id
_entity.type
_entity.pdbx_description
1 polymer ?
#
loop_
_entity_poly.entity_id
_entity_poly.type
_entity_poly.pdbx_seq_one_letter_code
_entity_poly.pdbx_strand_id
1 'polypeptide(L)' 'MEMQEMEIIIDKTGNVQVAVKGVKGDGCLALSKNLEGALGSVTGREYTGEYYEQPETVSSTQQQDLR' A
#
# COMPACT_ATOMS: atom_id res chain seq x y z
N MET A 1 -5.50 2.33 -15.40
CA MET A 1 -5.81 2.00 -14.01
C MET A 1 -5.00 0.77 -13.67
N GLU A 2 -4.01 0.90 -12.79
CA GLU A 2 -3.35 -0.25 -12.18
C GLU A 2 -4.34 -0.90 -11.20
N MET A 3 -4.46 -2.22 -11.27
CA MET A 3 -5.35 -2.99 -10.41
C MET A 3 -4.64 -3.18 -9.07
N GLN A 4 -5.28 -2.77 -7.98
CA GLN A 4 -4.75 -2.92 -6.63
C GLN A 4 -5.31 -4.19 -6.02
N GLU A 5 -4.42 -5.05 -5.52
CA GLU A 5 -4.77 -6.34 -4.96
C GLU A 5 -4.15 -6.47 -3.57
N MET A 6 -4.94 -6.94 -2.61
CA MET A 6 -4.48 -7.24 -1.26
C MET A 6 -4.74 -8.71 -0.96
N GLU A 7 -3.68 -9.47 -0.77
CA GLU A 7 -3.72 -10.88 -0.40
C GLU A 7 -3.51 -11.01 1.11
N ILE A 8 -4.41 -11.73 1.77
CA ILE A 8 -4.36 -11.99 3.21
C ILE A 8 -4.30 -13.49 3.43
N ILE A 9 -3.22 -13.97 4.04
CA ILE A 9 -3.00 -15.38 4.32
C ILE A 9 -3.01 -15.57 5.84
N ILE A 10 -3.92 -16.42 6.31
CA ILE A 10 -4.04 -16.76 7.73
C ILE A 10 -3.63 -18.22 7.89
N ASP A 11 -2.54 -18.46 8.62
CA ASP A 11 -2.09 -19.82 8.94
C ASP A 11 -2.97 -20.46 10.04
N LYS A 12 -2.92 -21.78 10.16
CA LYS A 12 -3.63 -22.55 11.20
C LYS A 12 -3.27 -22.13 12.63
N THR A 13 -2.11 -21.51 12.82
CA THR A 13 -1.65 -20.95 14.10
C THR A 13 -2.19 -19.55 14.40
N GLY A 14 -2.91 -18.92 13.46
CA GLY A 14 -3.45 -17.56 13.59
C GLY A 14 -2.48 -16.45 13.16
N ASN A 15 -1.32 -16.80 12.58
CA ASN A 15 -0.41 -15.82 11.98
C ASN A 15 -1.02 -15.25 10.70
N VAL A 16 -1.06 -13.93 10.59
CA VAL A 16 -1.61 -13.22 9.43
C VAL A 16 -0.47 -12.60 8.62
N GLN A 17 -0.44 -12.89 7.33
CA GLN A 17 0.46 -12.29 6.35
C GLN A 17 -0.36 -11.44 5.39
N VAL A 18 0.10 -10.22 5.14
CA VAL A 18 -0.58 -9.25 4.26
C VAL A 18 0.38 -8.88 3.14
N ALA A 19 -0.03 -9.11 1.90
CA ALA A 19 0.72 -8.72 0.70
C ALA A 19 -0.11 -7.76 -0.15
N VAL A 20 0.48 -6.62 -0.50
CA VAL A 20 -0.15 -5.59 -1.34
C VAL A 20 0.56 -5.55 -2.68
N LYS A 21 -0.21 -5.59 -3.78
CA LYS A 21 0.28 -5.52 -5.17
C LYS A 21 -0.46 -4.42 -5.92
N GLY A 22 0.19 -3.84 -6.93
CA GLY A 22 -0.32 -2.74 -7.75
C GLY A 22 -0.27 -1.38 -7.06
N VAL A 23 0.58 -1.22 -6.04
CA VAL A 23 0.71 0.04 -5.29
C VAL A 23 2.18 0.46 -5.27
N LYS A 24 2.46 1.56 -5.97
CA LYS A 24 3.80 2.15 -6.06
C LYS A 24 4.10 3.04 -4.85
N GLY A 25 5.36 3.08 -4.46
CA GLY A 25 5.85 3.94 -3.36
C GLY A 25 5.35 3.50 -1.98
N ASP A 26 5.22 4.46 -1.07
CA ASP A 26 4.80 4.23 0.31
C ASP A 26 3.28 4.00 0.49
N GLY A 27 2.50 4.05 -0.60
CA GLY A 27 1.05 3.87 -0.55
C GLY A 27 0.60 2.53 0.05
N CYS A 28 1.41 1.48 -0.10
CA CYS A 28 1.12 0.16 0.47
C CYS A 28 1.10 0.18 2.01
N LEU A 29 1.90 1.05 2.64
CA LEU A 29 1.96 1.23 4.09
C LEU A 29 0.69 1.89 4.62
N ALA A 30 0.13 2.86 3.89
CA ALA A 30 -1.10 3.52 4.28
C ALA A 30 -2.28 2.53 4.26
N LEU A 31 -2.32 1.64 3.25
CA LEU A 31 -3.33 0.61 3.11
C LEU A 31 -3.23 -0.47 4.19
N SER A 32 -2.02 -0.94 4.50
CA SER A 32 -1.82 -1.99 5.51
C SER A 32 -2.03 -1.50 6.95
N LYS A 33 -1.75 -0.21 7.23
CA LYS A 33 -1.74 0.34 8.60
C LYS A 33 -3.01 0.11 9.41
N ASN A 34 -4.18 0.26 8.80
CA ASN A 34 -5.45 0.05 9.50
C ASN A 34 -5.65 -1.43 9.86
N LEU A 35 -5.30 -2.31 8.92
CA LEU A 35 -5.39 -3.76 9.11
C LEU A 35 -4.39 -4.24 10.17
N GLU A 36 -3.14 -3.78 10.10
CA GLU A 36 -2.11 -4.08 11.10
C GLU A 36 -2.56 -3.65 12.51
N GLY A 37 -3.10 -2.43 12.65
CA GLY A 37 -3.61 -1.94 13.92
C GLY A 37 -4.81 -2.73 14.48
N ALA A 38 -5.61 -3.34 13.62
CA ALA A 38 -6.73 -4.20 14.03
C ALA A 38 -6.27 -5.63 14.40
N LEU A 39 -5.26 -6.15 13.70
CA LEU A 39 -4.75 -7.52 13.89
C LEU A 39 -3.77 -7.62 15.06
N GLY A 40 -3.00 -6.58 15.35
CA GLY A 40 -2.10 -6.52 16.50
C GLY A 40 -0.71 -5.97 16.17
N SER A 41 0.34 -6.71 16.53
CA SER A 41 1.73 -6.27 16.37
C SER A 41 2.37 -6.87 15.12
N VAL A 42 3.08 -6.04 14.36
CA VAL A 42 3.81 -6.45 13.16
C VAL A 42 5.10 -7.16 13.56
N THR A 43 5.24 -8.42 13.16
CA THR A 43 6.43 -9.24 13.47
C THR A 43 7.55 -9.09 12.43
N GLY A 44 7.21 -8.71 11.20
CA GLY A 44 8.16 -8.50 10.12
C GLY A 44 7.51 -7.79 8.93
N ARG A 45 8.33 -7.17 8.09
CA ARG A 45 7.89 -6.47 6.89
C ARG A 45 8.92 -6.60 5.79
N GLU A 46 8.46 -6.90 4.60
CA GLU A 46 9.27 -7.01 3.39
C GLU A 46 8.68 -6.10 2.31
N TYR A 47 9.54 -5.42 1.55
CA TYR A 47 9.13 -4.49 0.50
C TYR A 47 9.31 -5.13 -0.87
N THR A 48 8.29 -5.05 -1.72
CA THR A 48 8.37 -5.46 -3.13
C THR A 48 9.05 -4.38 -3.97
N GLY A 49 9.40 -4.69 -5.22
CA GLY A 49 9.99 -3.71 -6.15
C GLY A 49 9.14 -2.45 -6.32
N GLU A 50 7.81 -2.60 -6.27
CA GLU A 50 6.83 -1.53 -6.41
C GLU A 50 6.95 -0.46 -5.33
N TYR A 51 7.36 -0.84 -4.11
CA TYR A 51 7.59 0.11 -3.02
C TYR A 51 8.69 1.12 -3.37
N TYR A 52 9.67 0.71 -4.17
CA TYR A 52 10.78 1.57 -4.60
C TYR A 52 10.48 2.32 -5.89
N GLU A 53 9.35 2.01 -6.56
CA GLU A 53 8.90 2.76 -7.71
C GLU A 53 8.29 4.10 -7.26
N GLN A 54 8.54 5.15 -8.05
CA GLN A 54 7.98 6.45 -7.72
C GLN A 54 6.45 6.42 -7.93
N PRO A 55 5.67 6.89 -6.95
CA PRO A 55 4.24 7.05 -7.14
C PRO A 55 4.01 8.10 -8.24
N GLU A 56 3.00 7.87 -9.07
CA GLU A 56 2.63 8.83 -10.12
C GLU A 56 2.11 10.10 -9.44
N THR A 57 2.94 11.13 -9.33
CA THR A 57 2.50 12.46 -8.88
C THR A 57 1.54 13.02 -9.93
N VAL A 58 0.25 12.85 -9.69
CA VAL A 58 -0.80 13.60 -10.39
C VAL A 58 -0.70 15.05 -9.96
N SER A 59 0.20 15.81 -10.58
CA SER A 59 0.24 17.26 -10.49
C SER A 59 -1.02 17.81 -11.14
N SER A 60 -2.10 17.97 -10.37
CA SER A 60 -3.27 18.74 -10.76
C SER A 60 -2.90 20.22 -10.79
N THR A 61 -2.18 20.65 -11.82
CA THR A 61 -2.12 22.07 -12.20
C THR A 61 -3.45 22.43 -12.86
N GLN A 62 -4.50 22.55 -12.05
CA GLN A 62 -5.76 23.14 -12.47
C GLN A 62 -5.74 24.65 -12.18
N GLN A 63 -5.38 25.40 -13.23
CA GLN A 63 -5.96 26.69 -13.60
C GLN A 63 -5.90 27.83 -12.56
N GLN A 64 -4.88 28.68 -12.67
CA GLN A 64 -4.97 30.07 -12.21
C GLN A 64 -4.18 31.01 -13.14
N ASP A 65 -4.74 31.29 -14.31
CA ASP A 65 -4.41 32.41 -15.20
C ASP A 65 -5.78 32.85 -15.74
N LEU A 66 -6.52 33.76 -15.09
CA LEU A 66 -6.33 35.21 -14.97
C LEU A 66 -6.27 35.94 -16.33
N ARG A 67 -7.42 36.09 -17.02
CA ARG A 67 -7.95 37.37 -17.56
C ARG A 67 -9.23 37.18 -18.37
#